data_AF-A0A3D1L4P8-F1
#
_entry.id   AF-A0A3D1L4P8-F1
#
_cell.length_a   1.000
_cell.length_b   1.000
_cell.length_c   1.000
_cell.angle_alpha   90.00
_cell.angle_beta   90.00
_cell.angle_gamma   90.00
#
_symmetry.space_group_name_H-M   'P 1'
#
loop_
_entity.id
_entity.type
_entity.pdbx_description
1 polymer ?
#
loop_
_entity_poly.entity_id
_entity_poly.type
_entity_poly.pdbx_seq_one_letter_code
_entity_poly.pdbx_strand_id
1 'polypeptide(L)'
;MSTSALISKGIEIKPDFKVTCCPGPNLAYFSKVSTLKEMVDHIYGRMNLLDNRPRPHMFLKELNMYLDIFKERMENFLKNQEDSKELKQLQAFQQNLYDGISYYQSLFEEKKKEVVEELEQLLAKYPALNYAFK
;
A
#
# COMPACT_ATOMS: atom_id res chain seq x y z
N MET A 1 -8.70 -4.55 7.81
CA MET A 1 -8.90 -3.09 7.83
C MET A 1 -9.34 -2.72 9.23
N SER A 2 -8.67 -1.74 9.83
CA SER A 2 -9.16 -1.14 11.07
C SER A 2 -10.53 -0.48 10.82
N THR A 3 -11.31 -0.29 11.87
CA THR A 3 -12.55 0.49 11.85
C THR A 3 -12.33 1.87 11.23
N SER A 4 -11.20 2.50 11.53
CA SER A 4 -10.80 3.79 10.95
C SER A 4 -10.70 3.76 9.42
N ALA A 5 -10.14 2.69 8.84
CA ALA A 5 -10.00 2.55 7.39
C ALA A 5 -11.33 2.18 6.70
N LEU A 6 -12.23 1.48 7.39
CA LEU A 6 -13.57 1.17 6.89
C LEU A 6 -14.44 2.44 6.86
N ILE A 7 -14.37 3.27 7.91
CA ILE A 7 -15.06 4.57 7.98
C ILE A 7 -14.57 5.49 6.86
N SER A 8 -13.25 5.61 6.66
CA SER A 8 -12.70 6.51 5.63
C SER A 8 -13.04 6.08 4.20
N LYS A 9 -13.42 4.80 3.99
CA LYS A 9 -13.87 4.26 2.71
C LYS A 9 -15.40 4.15 2.59
N GLY A 10 -16.16 4.69 3.55
CA GLY A 10 -17.62 4.71 3.52
C GLY A 10 -18.27 3.33 3.64
N ILE A 11 -17.57 2.36 4.24
CA ILE A 11 -18.09 1.01 4.46
C ILE A 11 -18.83 0.99 5.79
N GLU A 12 -20.09 0.61 5.76
CA GLU A 12 -20.96 0.55 6.95
C GLU A 12 -20.43 -0.49 7.96
N ILE A 13 -20.33 -0.09 9.23
CA ILE A 13 -19.76 -0.92 10.29
C ILE A 13 -20.80 -1.15 11.36
N LYS A 14 -20.98 -2.41 11.78
CA LYS A 14 -21.85 -2.74 12.90
C LYS A 14 -21.33 -2.12 14.22
N PRO A 15 -22.21 -1.67 15.13
CA PRO A 15 -21.80 -0.99 16.37
C PRO A 15 -20.94 -1.83 17.31
N ASP A 16 -21.03 -3.17 17.20
CA ASP A 16 -20.33 -4.17 18.00
C ASP A 16 -19.02 -4.65 17.36
N PHE A 17 -18.61 -4.08 16.22
CA PHE A 17 -17.40 -4.46 15.51
C PHE A 17 -16.14 -3.99 16.26
N LYS A 18 -15.73 -4.77 17.27
CA LYS A 18 -14.46 -4.61 17.95
C LYS A 18 -13.35 -5.19 17.08
N VAL A 19 -12.45 -4.33 16.63
CA VAL A 19 -11.22 -4.76 15.94
C VAL A 19 -10.30 -5.37 16.99
N THR A 20 -10.36 -6.69 17.20
CA THR A 20 -9.40 -7.38 18.08
C THR A 20 -8.07 -7.63 17.37
N CYS A 21 -8.06 -7.62 16.03
CA CYS A 21 -6.85 -7.75 15.21
C CYS A 21 -7.03 -6.96 13.91
N CYS A 22 -6.03 -6.17 13.50
CA CYS A 22 -6.05 -5.44 12.24
C CYS A 22 -5.52 -6.35 11.12
N PRO A 23 -6.37 -6.83 10.19
CA PRO A 23 -5.84 -7.62 9.10
C PRO A 23 -5.13 -6.69 8.11
N GLY A 24 -3.89 -7.04 7.79
CA GLY A 24 -3.09 -6.36 6.78
C GLY A 24 -3.68 -6.52 5.37
N PRO A 25 -3.26 -5.68 4.42
CA PRO A 25 -3.83 -5.64 3.07
C PRO A 25 -3.68 -6.97 2.31
N ASN A 26 -2.68 -7.78 2.65
CA ASN A 26 -2.45 -9.09 2.04
C ASN A 26 -3.47 -10.17 2.48
N LEU A 27 -4.28 -9.93 3.52
CA LEU A 27 -5.34 -10.88 3.87
C LEU A 27 -6.40 -10.97 2.77
N ALA A 28 -6.51 -9.93 1.93
CA ALA A 28 -7.50 -9.86 0.86
C ALA A 28 -7.44 -11.04 -0.12
N TYR A 29 -6.35 -11.81 -0.18
CA TYR A 29 -6.14 -12.94 -1.10
C TYR A 29 -6.50 -14.31 -0.49
N PHE A 30 -6.92 -14.35 0.77
CA PHE A 30 -7.45 -15.56 1.40
C PHE A 30 -8.97 -15.55 1.31
N SER A 31 -9.54 -16.60 0.73
CA SER A 31 -10.98 -16.66 0.41
C SER A 31 -11.75 -17.74 1.17
N LYS A 32 -11.07 -18.56 2.00
CA LYS A 32 -11.70 -19.63 2.78
C LYS A 32 -11.27 -19.62 4.23
N VAL A 33 -12.14 -20.13 5.09
CA VAL A 33 -11.77 -20.50 6.47
C VAL A 33 -10.79 -21.67 6.39
N SER A 34 -9.65 -21.54 7.08
CA SER A 34 -8.57 -22.53 7.06
C SER A 34 -8.24 -22.95 8.50
N THR A 35 -7.91 -24.21 8.67
CA THR A 35 -7.39 -24.74 9.92
C THR A 35 -5.98 -24.21 10.20
N LEU A 36 -5.52 -24.26 11.45
CA LEU A 36 -4.15 -23.89 11.81
C LEU A 36 -3.12 -24.70 11.01
N LYS A 37 -3.37 -26.01 10.82
CA LYS A 37 -2.50 -26.89 10.04
C LYS A 37 -2.37 -26.40 8.60
N GLU A 38 -3.49 -26.07 7.95
CA GLU A 38 -3.46 -25.54 6.57
C GLU A 38 -2.70 -24.22 6.48
N MET A 39 -2.89 -23.30 7.43
CA MET A 39 -2.16 -22.02 7.44
C MET A 39 -0.65 -22.23 7.64
N VAL A 40 -0.26 -23.17 8.50
CA VAL A 40 1.14 -23.54 8.72
C VAL A 40 1.72 -24.21 7.47
N ASP A 41 0.98 -25.10 6.82
CA ASP A 41 1.38 -25.71 5.55
C ASP A 41 1.54 -24.67 4.45
N HIS A 42 0.72 -23.60 4.45
CA HIS A 42 0.86 -22.48 3.53
C HIS A 42 2.13 -21.65 3.78
N ILE A 43 2.41 -21.29 5.04
CA ILE A 43 3.59 -20.48 5.42
C ILE A 43 4.89 -21.17 4.99
N TYR A 44 4.95 -22.50 5.13
CA TYR A 44 6.13 -23.28 4.78
C TYR A 44 6.10 -23.84 3.35
N GLY A 45 5.16 -23.41 2.51
CA GLY A 45 5.11 -23.78 1.09
C GLY A 45 4.70 -25.22 0.80
N ARG A 46 4.14 -25.94 1.77
CA ARG A 46 3.58 -27.30 1.59
C ARG A 46 2.22 -27.28 0.89
N MET A 47 1.51 -26.15 0.95
CA MET A 47 0.28 -25.93 0.19
C MET A 47 0.09 -24.45 -0.18
N ASN A 48 -0.83 -24.17 -1.10
CA ASN A 48 -1.24 -22.80 -1.41
C ASN A 48 -2.70 -22.57 -0.97
N LEU A 49 -2.93 -21.57 -0.10
CA LEU A 49 -4.25 -21.16 0.36
C LEU A 49 -4.76 -19.89 -0.32
N LEU A 50 -3.92 -19.23 -1.10
CA LEU A 50 -4.29 -18.03 -1.85
C LEU A 50 -5.23 -18.43 -2.99
N ASP A 51 -6.19 -17.55 -3.30
CA ASP A 51 -6.98 -17.72 -4.51
C ASP A 51 -6.17 -17.36 -5.78
N ASN A 52 -6.77 -17.64 -6.94
CA ASN A 52 -6.14 -17.43 -8.24
C ASN A 52 -6.13 -15.97 -8.71
N ARG A 53 -6.52 -14.99 -7.86
CA ARG A 53 -6.46 -13.59 -8.26
C ARG A 53 -5.00 -13.14 -8.34
N PRO A 54 -4.65 -12.30 -9.31
CA PRO A 54 -3.29 -11.75 -9.41
C PRO A 54 -2.95 -11.00 -8.13
N ARG A 55 -1.93 -11.51 -7.41
CA ARG A 55 -1.39 -10.91 -6.20
C ARG A 55 -0.10 -10.16 -6.58
N PRO A 56 -0.12 -8.81 -6.56
CA PRO A 56 1.07 -8.03 -6.83
C PRO A 56 2.12 -8.29 -5.73
N HIS A 57 3.36 -7.97 -6.04
CA HIS A 57 4.43 -8.08 -5.05
C HIS A 57 4.07 -7.25 -3.79
N MET A 58 4.32 -7.79 -2.60
CA MET A 58 3.91 -7.19 -1.33
C MET A 58 4.38 -5.74 -1.16
N PHE A 59 5.60 -5.43 -1.60
CA PHE A 59 6.16 -4.07 -1.57
C PHE A 59 5.42 -3.11 -2.50
N LEU A 60 5.05 -3.55 -3.70
CA LEU A 60 4.30 -2.73 -4.66
C LEU A 60 2.88 -2.44 -4.16
N LYS A 61 2.25 -3.44 -3.51
CA LYS A 61 0.93 -3.25 -2.91
C LYS A 61 0.95 -2.20 -1.81
N GLU A 62 1.97 -2.23 -0.96
CA GLU A 62 2.13 -1.28 0.12
C GLU A 62 2.51 0.11 -0.42
N LEU A 63 3.43 0.19 -1.38
CA LEU A 63 3.79 1.45 -2.04
C LEU A 63 2.58 2.12 -2.69
N ASN A 64 1.74 1.36 -3.41
CA ASN A 64 0.50 1.90 -3.98
C ASN A 64 -0.39 2.55 -2.93
N MET A 65 -0.51 1.94 -1.74
CA MET A 65 -1.30 2.51 -0.64
C MET A 65 -0.72 3.84 -0.16
N TYR A 66 0.60 3.95 -0.03
CA TYR A 66 1.23 5.22 0.34
C TYR A 66 1.12 6.27 -0.75
N LEU A 67 1.22 5.88 -2.03
CA LEU A 67 1.02 6.77 -3.17
C LEU A 67 -0.41 7.31 -3.24
N ASP A 68 -1.42 6.48 -2.93
CA ASP A 68 -2.81 6.92 -2.81
C ASP A 68 -2.98 8.00 -1.72
N ILE A 69 -2.40 7.77 -0.53
CA ILE A 69 -2.44 8.72 0.58
C ILE A 69 -1.72 10.02 0.19
N PHE A 70 -0.54 9.92 -0.42
CA PHE A 70 0.21 11.09 -0.88
C PHE A 70 -0.59 11.91 -1.89
N LYS A 71 -1.20 11.24 -2.88
CA LYS A 71 -2.05 11.89 -3.89
C LYS A 71 -3.23 12.61 -3.24
N GLU A 72 -3.96 11.97 -2.34
CA GLU A 72 -5.10 12.57 -1.65
C GLU A 72 -4.68 13.81 -0.84
N ARG A 73 -3.58 13.71 -0.08
CA ARG A 73 -3.03 14.85 0.66
C ARG A 73 -2.59 15.98 -0.28
N MET A 74 -1.98 15.65 -1.41
CA MET A 74 -1.59 16.62 -2.42
C MET A 74 -2.80 17.36 -3.01
N GLU A 75 -3.84 16.63 -3.39
CA GLU A 75 -5.08 17.20 -3.93
C GLU A 75 -5.76 18.13 -2.91
N ASN A 76 -5.70 17.79 -1.62
CA ASN A 76 -6.23 18.66 -0.56
C ASN A 76 -5.35 19.90 -0.33
N PHE A 77 -4.02 19.75 -0.34
CA PHE A 77 -3.10 20.88 -0.25
C PHE A 77 -3.26 21.84 -1.44
N LEU A 78 -3.45 21.33 -2.66
CA LEU A 78 -3.67 22.16 -3.84
C LEU A 78 -4.94 23.03 -3.75
N LYS A 79 -5.93 22.63 -2.94
CA LYS A 79 -7.13 23.45 -2.64
C LYS A 79 -6.87 24.54 -1.62
N ASN A 80 -5.84 24.41 -0.77
CA ASN A 80 -5.47 25.39 0.24
C ASN A 80 -3.94 25.46 0.41
N GLN A 81 -3.29 26.18 -0.51
CA GLN A 81 -1.83 26.20 -0.64
C GLN A 81 -1.11 27.04 0.44
N GLU A 82 -1.85 27.71 1.32
CA GLU A 82 -1.27 28.55 2.39
C GLU A 82 -0.84 27.73 3.61
N ASP A 83 -1.18 26.43 3.67
CA ASP A 83 -0.78 25.56 4.78
C ASP A 83 0.70 25.18 4.71
N SER A 84 1.54 26.06 5.27
CA SER A 84 2.99 25.87 5.35
C SER A 84 3.43 24.62 6.14
N LYS A 85 2.58 24.11 7.04
CA LYS A 85 2.88 22.88 7.80
C LYS A 85 2.66 21.66 6.92
N GLU A 86 1.53 21.62 6.21
CA GLU A 86 1.23 20.54 5.27
C GLU A 86 2.26 20.48 4.14
N LEU A 87 2.69 21.64 3.61
CA LEU A 87 3.76 21.73 2.61
C LEU A 87 5.04 21.00 3.07
N LYS A 88 5.54 21.30 4.28
CA LYS A 88 6.75 20.65 4.83
C LYS A 88 6.57 19.15 5.02
N GLN A 89 5.39 18.72 5.44
CA GLN A 89 5.09 17.30 5.61
C GLN A 89 5.02 16.57 4.27
N LEU A 90 4.41 17.19 3.25
CA LEU A 90 4.34 16.64 1.90
C LEU A 90 5.72 16.55 1.25
N GLN A 91 6.60 17.53 1.44
CA GLN A 91 7.99 17.47 0.98
C GLN A 91 8.75 16.29 1.62
N ALA A 92 8.67 16.17 2.95
CA ALA A 92 9.31 15.05 3.66
C ALA A 92 8.73 13.69 3.22
N PHE A 93 7.41 13.62 3.02
CA PHE A 93 6.76 12.40 2.55
C PHE A 93 7.20 12.04 1.12
N GLN A 94 7.26 13.01 0.21
CA GLN A 94 7.76 12.81 -1.15
C GLN A 94 9.20 12.27 -1.13
N GLN A 95 10.08 12.86 -0.33
CA GLN A 95 11.47 12.40 -0.23
C GLN A 95 11.55 10.97 0.29
N ASN A 96 10.82 10.65 1.36
CA ASN A 96 10.79 9.28 1.91
C ASN A 96 10.26 8.25 0.90
N LEU A 97 9.29 8.63 0.06
CA LEU A 97 8.80 7.78 -1.02
C LEU A 97 9.90 7.51 -2.05
N TYR A 98 10.63 8.54 -2.49
CA TYR A 98 11.74 8.37 -3.42
C TYR A 98 12.86 7.50 -2.85
N ASP A 99 13.23 7.72 -1.59
CA ASP A 99 14.25 6.93 -0.91
C ASP A 99 13.85 5.45 -0.83
N GLY A 100 12.59 5.17 -0.50
CA GLY A 100 12.04 3.82 -0.48
C GLY A 100 11.98 3.17 -1.87
N ILE A 101 11.57 3.93 -2.90
CA ILE A 101 11.55 3.46 -4.30
C ILE A 101 12.95 3.09 -4.75
N SER A 102 13.93 3.98 -4.54
CA SER A 102 15.33 3.76 -4.91
C SER A 102 15.92 2.55 -4.20
N TYR A 103 15.64 2.40 -2.90
CA TYR A 103 16.03 1.24 -2.13
C TYR A 103 15.48 -0.06 -2.74
N TYR A 104 14.18 -0.11 -3.08
CA TYR A 104 13.61 -1.33 -3.67
C TYR A 104 14.11 -1.59 -5.10
N GLN A 105 14.34 -0.55 -5.91
CA GLN A 105 14.96 -0.70 -7.23
C GLN A 105 16.31 -1.39 -7.12
N SER A 106 17.21 -0.89 -6.26
CA SER A 106 18.53 -1.50 -6.05
C SER A 106 18.45 -2.91 -5.46
N LEU A 107 17.51 -3.17 -4.54
CA LEU A 107 17.33 -4.49 -3.94
C LEU A 107 16.92 -5.56 -4.95
N PHE A 108 16.15 -5.20 -5.98
CA PHE A 108 15.61 -6.14 -6.97
C PHE A 108 16.33 -6.15 -8.31
N GLU A 109 17.28 -5.25 -8.52
CA GLU A 109 18.00 -5.03 -9.77
C GLU A 109 18.60 -6.31 -10.36
N GLU A 110 19.15 -7.18 -9.51
CA GLU A 110 19.76 -8.44 -9.94
C GLU A 110 18.84 -9.68 -9.86
N LYS A 111 17.80 -9.65 -9.00
CA LYS A 111 17.08 -10.87 -8.60
C LYS A 111 15.61 -10.93 -9.01
N LYS A 112 14.97 -9.80 -9.33
CA LYS A 112 13.53 -9.75 -9.66
C LYS A 112 13.17 -8.61 -10.63
N LYS A 113 13.60 -8.72 -11.89
CA LYS A 113 13.33 -7.71 -12.93
C LYS A 113 11.84 -7.41 -13.13
N GLU A 114 10.99 -8.43 -13.07
CA GLU A 114 9.52 -8.29 -13.15
C GLU A 114 8.95 -7.31 -12.11
N VAL A 115 9.51 -7.26 -10.90
CA VAL A 115 9.07 -6.34 -9.84
C VAL A 115 9.46 -4.90 -10.17
N VAL A 116 10.62 -4.69 -10.80
CA VAL A 116 11.08 -3.37 -11.22
C VAL A 116 10.21 -2.84 -12.36
N GLU A 117 9.85 -3.69 -13.32
CA GLU A 117 8.93 -3.33 -14.42
C GLU A 117 7.53 -2.97 -13.88
N GLU A 118 6.99 -3.75 -12.94
CA GLU A 118 5.71 -3.43 -12.29
C GLU A 118 5.78 -2.12 -11.48
N LEU A 119 6.93 -1.83 -10.85
CA LEU A 119 7.16 -0.58 -10.12
C LEU A 119 7.09 0.63 -11.06
N GLU A 120 7.76 0.59 -12.20
CA GLU A 120 7.74 1.68 -13.18
C GLU A 120 6.31 1.96 -13.69
N GLN A 121 5.56 0.90 -14.00
CA GLN A 121 4.16 1.01 -14.40
C GLN A 121 3.26 1.59 -13.30
N LEU A 122 3.56 1.26 -12.04
CA LEU A 122 2.85 1.82 -10.89
C LEU A 122 3.12 3.32 -10.77
N LEU A 123 4.38 3.75 -10.80
CA LEU A 123 4.79 5.15 -10.64
C LEU A 123 4.19 6.05 -11.73
N ALA A 124 4.07 5.55 -12.96
CA ALA A 124 3.45 6.28 -14.07
C ALA A 124 1.99 6.71 -13.78
N LYS A 125 1.28 6.03 -12.87
CA LYS A 125 -0.12 6.35 -12.50
C LYS A 125 -0.23 7.50 -11.50
N TYR A 126 0.88 7.92 -10.89
CA TYR A 126 0.91 8.91 -9.81
C TYR A 126 1.77 10.14 -10.18
N PRO A 127 1.36 10.94 -11.18
CA PRO A 127 2.13 12.11 -11.61
C PRO A 127 2.30 13.17 -10.51
N ALA A 128 1.40 13.18 -9.51
CA ALA A 128 1.50 14.05 -8.35
C ALA A 128 2.81 13.87 -7.57
N LEU A 129 3.45 12.69 -7.64
CA LEU A 129 4.74 12.43 -7.01
C LEU A 129 5.87 13.29 -7.60
N ASN A 130 5.74 13.74 -8.86
CA ASN A 130 6.72 14.58 -9.53
C ASN A 130 6.47 16.08 -9.32
N TYR A 131 5.57 16.45 -8.41
CA TYR A 131 5.27 17.85 -8.11
C TYR A 131 6.52 18.55 -7.54
N ALA A 132 6.91 19.65 -8.17
CA ALA A 132 7.98 20.52 -7.70
C ALA A 132 7.41 21.54 -6.71
N PHE A 133 7.69 21.34 -5.42
CA PHE A 133 7.37 22.32 -4.40
C PHE A 133 8.25 23.56 -4.59
N LYS A 134 7.64 24.72 -4.84
CA LYS A 134 8.31 26.03 -4.93
C LYS A 134 8.43 26.65 -3.55
#